data_AF-A0A1F2ST79-F1
#
_entry.id   AF-A0A1F2ST79-F1
#
_cell.length_a   1.000
_cell.length_b   1.000
_cell.length_c   1.000
_cell.angle_alpha   90.00
_cell.angle_beta   90.00
_cell.angle_gamma   90.00
#
_symmetry.space_group_name_H-M   'P 1'
#
loop_
_entity.id
_entity.type
_entity.pdbx_description
1 polymer ?
#
loop_
_entity_poly.entity_id
_entity_poly.type
_entity_poly.pdbx_seq_one_letter_code
_entity_poly.pdbx_strand_id
1 'polypeptide(L)'
;MSVPIVLWGVDSTGNSFIEKTQTVVINRRGAKALTKHSLVMGARVKVAVPHLKRASAATVAWSGTNRGEFQEVGIDLGQIEDFWSMPFPEDTLAFRATLTATKKDTGSATPNSWEASGPELEELIMASATPASRPSAASPEVHTETSDKLFIALRELTRSAIEQSQGEVLQKLNRHAEEGLNNMQRVIIEEAQEYLHRATEDAGKDFETRVLQVVARNQQICEQTLQRLVLAAQATQERLEASLAEYQKRLATSAQTARRELARTLADLSGTIGEA
;
A
#
# COMPACT_ATOMS: atom_id res chain seq x y z
N MET A 1 -1.27 1.23 0.64
CA MET A 1 -2.04 2.43 1.04
C MET A 1 -1.59 2.83 2.43
N SER A 2 -1.36 4.11 2.68
CA SER A 2 -1.07 4.63 4.01
C SER A 2 -2.23 5.50 4.50
N VAL A 3 -2.60 5.37 5.77
CA VAL A 3 -3.66 6.15 6.42
C VAL A 3 -3.01 7.04 7.49
N PRO A 4 -3.23 8.37 7.45
CA PRO A 4 -2.76 9.26 8.50
C PRO A 4 -3.47 8.98 9.83
N ILE A 5 -2.70 8.81 10.89
CA ILE A 5 -3.18 8.53 12.24
C ILE A 5 -2.50 9.44 13.27
N VAL A 6 -3.10 9.55 14.44
CA VAL A 6 -2.50 10.18 15.62
C VAL A 6 -2.38 9.14 16.72
N LEU A 7 -1.20 9.04 17.31
CA LEU A 7 -0.88 8.16 18.42
C LEU A 7 -0.71 8.97 19.71
N TRP A 8 -1.32 8.48 20.78
CA TRP A 8 -1.05 8.94 22.14
C TRP A 8 -0.60 7.75 22.97
N GLY A 9 0.39 7.95 23.83
CA GLY A 9 0.88 6.88 24.69
C GLY A 9 1.95 7.34 25.65
N VAL A 10 2.57 6.36 26.30
CA VAL A 10 3.75 6.54 27.15
C VAL A 10 4.86 5.70 26.54
N ASP A 11 6.02 6.31 26.33
CA ASP A 11 7.19 5.61 25.78
C ASP A 11 7.89 4.74 26.83
N SER A 12 8.92 4.00 26.41
CA SER A 12 9.72 3.13 27.29
C SER A 12 10.46 3.89 28.40
N THR A 13 10.60 5.20 28.30
CA THR A 13 11.21 6.07 29.32
C THR A 13 10.20 6.65 30.30
N GLY A 14 8.90 6.41 30.09
CA GLY A 14 7.83 6.92 30.94
C GLY A 14 7.29 8.29 30.50
N ASN A 15 7.74 8.83 29.37
CA ASN A 15 7.27 10.12 28.87
C ASN A 15 5.99 9.96 28.03
N SER A 16 4.99 10.80 28.30
CA SER A 16 3.78 10.86 27.49
C SER A 16 4.05 11.56 26.15
N PHE A 17 3.55 11.02 25.05
CA PHE A 17 3.72 11.62 23.72
C PHE A 17 2.41 11.72 22.95
N ILE A 18 2.41 12.64 21.97
CA ILE A 18 1.37 12.79 20.96
C ILE A 18 2.06 12.91 19.62
N GLU A 19 1.87 11.94 18.74
CA GLU A 19 2.57 11.88 17.45
C GLU A 19 1.58 11.74 16.30
N LYS A 20 1.73 12.58 15.27
CA LYS A 20 1.05 12.40 13.99
C LYS A 20 1.94 11.52 13.11
N THR A 21 1.41 10.38 12.69
CA THR A 21 2.16 9.42 11.86
C THR A 21 1.26 8.79 10.78
N GLN A 22 1.81 7.86 10.00
CA GLN A 22 1.12 7.12 8.96
C GLN A 22 1.26 5.61 9.18
N THR A 23 0.21 4.87 8.83
CA THR A 23 0.26 3.42 8.79
C THR A 23 1.06 2.93 7.58
N VAL A 24 1.88 1.90 7.75
CA VAL A 24 2.59 1.19 6.68
C VAL A 24 1.72 0.05 6.12
N VAL A 25 1.10 -0.70 7.03
CA VAL A 25 0.23 -1.85 6.70
C VAL A 25 -0.98 -1.78 7.62
N ILE A 26 -2.16 -2.06 7.08
CA ILE A 26 -3.42 -2.08 7.85
C ILE A 26 -4.04 -3.47 7.71
N ASN A 27 -4.59 -3.98 8.81
CA ASN A 27 -5.42 -5.17 8.86
C ASN A 27 -6.71 -4.83 9.65
N ARG A 28 -7.72 -5.70 9.60
CA ARG A 28 -8.99 -5.56 10.32
C ARG A 28 -8.81 -5.34 11.82
N ARG A 29 -7.85 -6.05 12.43
CA ARG A 29 -7.59 -5.98 13.88
C ARG A 29 -6.65 -4.86 14.29
N GLY A 30 -5.93 -4.24 13.36
CA GLY A 30 -4.82 -3.37 13.75
C GLY A 30 -4.04 -2.79 12.59
N ALA A 31 -2.92 -2.16 12.90
CA ALA A 31 -2.05 -1.59 11.88
C ALA A 31 -0.58 -1.63 12.33
N LYS A 32 0.30 -1.66 11.32
CA LYS A 32 1.71 -1.37 11.48
C LYS A 32 1.91 0.13 11.23
N ALA A 33 2.54 0.82 12.17
CA ALA A 33 2.87 2.25 12.07
C ALA A 33 4.36 2.48 12.30
N LEU A 34 4.84 3.65 11.87
CA LEU A 34 6.18 4.15 12.19
C LEU A 34 6.06 5.18 13.31
N THR A 35 6.92 5.13 14.32
CA THR A 35 6.91 6.10 15.42
C THR A 35 8.34 6.49 15.76
N LYS A 36 8.56 7.74 16.18
CA LYS A 36 9.85 8.16 16.75
C LYS A 36 10.05 7.70 18.19
N HIS A 37 8.98 7.28 18.85
CA HIS A 37 9.00 6.89 20.25
C HIS A 37 9.25 5.40 20.40
N SER A 38 10.10 5.02 21.37
CA SER A 38 10.35 3.62 21.66
C SER A 38 9.20 3.03 22.47
N LEU A 39 8.46 2.09 21.90
CA LEU A 39 7.29 1.48 22.56
C LEU A 39 7.58 0.05 23.00
N VAL A 40 7.19 -0.28 24.23
CA VAL A 40 7.31 -1.63 24.78
C VAL A 40 6.11 -2.47 24.34
N MET A 41 6.33 -3.75 24.02
CA MET A 41 5.24 -4.69 23.75
C MET A 41 4.28 -4.76 24.96
N GLY A 42 2.98 -4.73 24.68
CA GLY A 42 1.92 -4.68 25.68
C GLY A 42 1.56 -3.27 26.18
N ALA A 43 2.30 -2.23 25.78
CA ALA A 43 1.97 -0.86 26.15
C ALA A 43 0.58 -0.46 25.60
N ARG A 44 -0.19 0.27 26.42
CA ARG A 44 -1.49 0.81 26.01
C ARG A 44 -1.29 2.14 25.30
N VAL A 45 -1.83 2.25 24.11
CA VAL A 45 -1.82 3.46 23.29
C VAL A 45 -3.22 3.81 22.84
N LYS A 46 -3.46 5.07 22.53
CA LYS A 46 -4.70 5.52 21.87
C LYS A 46 -4.37 5.83 20.42
N VAL A 47 -5.20 5.36 19.51
CA VAL A 47 -5.07 5.62 18.06
C VAL A 47 -6.28 6.41 17.62
N ALA A 48 -6.08 7.45 16.81
CA ALA A 48 -7.18 8.15 16.15
C ALA A 48 -6.93 8.34 14.66
N VAL A 49 -8.03 8.38 13.92
CA VAL A 49 -8.07 8.65 12.49
C VAL A 49 -8.78 9.99 12.30
N PRO A 50 -8.04 11.12 12.13
CA PRO A 50 -8.62 12.46 12.19
C PRO A 50 -9.75 12.71 11.19
N HIS A 51 -9.63 12.21 9.96
CA HIS A 51 -10.61 12.41 8.91
C HIS A 51 -11.92 11.63 9.15
N LEU A 52 -11.86 10.52 9.89
CA LEU A 52 -13.05 9.75 10.29
C LEU A 52 -13.64 10.20 11.63
N LYS A 53 -12.95 11.11 12.35
CA LYS A 53 -13.30 11.52 13.72
C LYS A 53 -13.47 10.34 14.69
N ARG A 54 -12.68 9.27 14.48
CA ARG A 54 -12.70 8.04 15.29
C ARG A 54 -11.42 7.93 16.13
N ALA A 55 -11.57 7.42 17.34
CA ALA A 55 -10.44 7.08 18.21
C ALA A 55 -10.74 5.79 18.97
N SER A 56 -9.73 4.94 19.14
CA SER A 56 -9.85 3.67 19.87
C SER A 56 -8.64 3.44 20.76
N ALA A 57 -8.84 2.70 21.84
CA ALA A 57 -7.77 2.19 22.67
C ALA A 57 -7.14 0.97 21.99
N ALA A 58 -5.82 0.87 22.07
CA ALA A 58 -5.07 -0.20 21.43
C ALA A 58 -3.89 -0.64 22.29
N THR A 59 -3.34 -1.80 21.97
CA THR A 59 -2.15 -2.34 22.62
C THR A 59 -1.06 -2.60 21.60
N VAL A 60 0.19 -2.35 21.98
CA VAL A 60 1.34 -2.68 21.13
C VAL A 60 1.52 -4.20 21.12
N ALA A 61 1.18 -4.85 20.01
CA ALA A 61 1.29 -6.30 19.85
C ALA A 61 2.67 -6.74 19.34
N TRP A 62 3.42 -5.84 18.72
CA TRP A 62 4.75 -6.13 18.17
C TRP A 62 5.60 -4.87 18.10
N SER A 63 6.90 -5.00 18.35
CA SER A 63 7.89 -3.94 18.15
C SER A 63 8.98 -4.45 17.22
N GLY A 64 9.21 -3.73 16.13
CA GLY A 64 10.20 -4.06 15.12
C GLY A 64 11.55 -3.39 15.33
N THR A 65 12.44 -3.63 14.38
CA THR A 65 13.76 -3.00 14.29
C THR A 65 13.64 -1.54 13.88
N ASN A 66 14.50 -0.69 14.43
CA ASN A 66 14.55 0.72 14.07
C ASN A 66 15.04 0.90 12.62
N ARG A 67 14.35 1.74 11.85
CA ARG A 67 14.74 2.20 10.53
C ARG A 67 15.11 3.67 10.60
N GLY A 68 16.36 3.96 10.95
CA GLY A 68 16.84 5.31 11.22
C GLY A 68 16.23 5.84 12.52
N GLU A 69 15.57 7.00 12.46
CA GLU A 69 14.90 7.63 13.61
C GLU A 69 13.53 7.04 13.95
N PHE A 70 12.99 6.17 13.10
CA PHE A 70 11.65 5.61 13.27
C PHE A 70 11.71 4.13 13.66
N GLN A 71 10.92 3.76 14.65
CA GLN A 71 10.65 2.38 15.03
C GLN A 71 9.36 1.89 14.36
N GLU A 72 9.40 0.68 13.80
CA GLU A 72 8.20 0.00 13.32
C GLU A 72 7.45 -0.62 14.50
N VAL A 73 6.16 -0.32 14.65
CA VAL A 73 5.34 -0.84 15.74
C VAL A 73 4.03 -1.41 15.20
N GLY A 74 3.67 -2.59 15.68
CA GLY A 74 2.39 -3.26 15.40
C GLY A 74 1.40 -2.98 16.52
N ILE A 75 0.26 -2.41 16.16
CA ILE A 75 -0.79 -1.98 17.07
C ILE A 75 -2.02 -2.87 16.87
N ASP A 76 -2.52 -3.48 17.95
CA ASP A 76 -3.76 -4.28 17.99
C ASP A 76 -4.86 -3.47 18.68
N LEU A 77 -5.98 -3.24 17.97
CA LEU A 77 -7.13 -2.48 18.45
C LEU A 77 -8.01 -3.30 19.41
N GLY A 78 -7.79 -4.62 19.52
CA GLY A 78 -8.50 -5.53 20.42
C GLY A 78 -9.96 -5.81 20.02
N GLN A 79 -10.72 -4.77 19.64
CA GLN A 79 -12.08 -4.88 19.12
C GLN A 79 -12.10 -4.89 17.60
N ILE A 80 -12.93 -5.78 17.04
CA ILE A 80 -13.17 -5.93 15.61
C ILE A 80 -14.31 -4.98 15.22
N GLU A 81 -14.06 -3.68 15.32
CA GLU A 81 -14.95 -2.67 14.74
C GLU A 81 -14.38 -2.20 13.40
N ASP A 82 -15.22 -1.64 12.54
CA ASP A 82 -14.85 -1.04 11.24
C ASP A 82 -14.06 0.26 11.41
N PHE A 83 -13.04 0.25 12.25
CA PHE A 83 -12.23 1.40 12.63
C PHE A 83 -11.61 2.09 11.41
N TRP A 84 -11.15 1.29 10.45
CA TRP A 84 -10.51 1.77 9.22
C TRP A 84 -11.51 2.18 8.13
N SER A 85 -12.80 1.84 8.25
CA SER A 85 -13.83 2.09 7.24
C SER A 85 -13.44 1.61 5.82
N MET A 86 -12.65 0.54 5.73
CA MET A 86 -12.24 -0.10 4.49
C MET A 86 -12.72 -1.56 4.50
N PRO A 87 -13.28 -2.07 3.38
CA PRO A 87 -13.61 -3.48 3.27
C PRO A 87 -12.33 -4.31 3.16
N PHE A 88 -12.16 -5.31 4.02
CA PHE A 88 -11.05 -6.26 3.91
C PHE A 88 -11.49 -7.49 3.10
N PRO A 89 -10.64 -8.06 2.22
CA PRO A 89 -11.03 -9.17 1.35
C PRO A 89 -11.50 -10.42 2.10
N GLU A 90 -11.03 -10.65 3.33
CA GLU A 90 -11.53 -11.73 4.21
C GLU A 90 -13.04 -11.60 4.49
N ASP A 91 -13.57 -10.37 4.55
CA ASP A 91 -14.99 -10.12 4.80
C ASP A 91 -15.86 -10.45 3.58
N THR A 92 -15.33 -10.35 2.35
CA THR A 92 -16.10 -10.69 1.14
C THR A 92 -16.54 -12.15 1.11
N LEU A 93 -15.77 -13.06 1.70
CA LEU A 93 -16.11 -14.48 1.79
C LEU A 93 -17.17 -14.76 2.88
N ALA A 94 -17.12 -14.04 4.01
CA ALA A 94 -18.12 -14.14 5.08
C ALA A 94 -19.44 -13.42 4.73
N PHE A 95 -19.37 -12.31 3.97
CA PHE A 95 -20.54 -11.54 3.53
C PHE A 95 -21.40 -12.32 2.52
N ARG A 96 -20.78 -13.17 1.68
CA ARG A 96 -21.52 -14.09 0.80
C ARG A 96 -22.26 -15.20 1.55
N ALA A 97 -21.80 -15.60 2.73
CA ALA A 97 -22.46 -16.60 3.56
C ALA A 97 -23.63 -16.03 4.37
N THR A 98 -23.65 -14.72 4.65
CA THR A 98 -24.71 -14.07 5.42
C THR A 98 -25.85 -13.53 4.55
N LEU A 99 -25.58 -13.18 3.29
CA LEU A 99 -26.64 -12.76 2.36
C LEU A 99 -27.61 -13.89 1.94
N THR A 100 -27.28 -15.15 2.19
CA THR A 100 -28.18 -16.30 1.93
C THR A 100 -29.04 -16.69 3.14
N ALA A 101 -28.87 -16.07 4.30
CA ALA A 101 -29.45 -16.55 5.56
C ALA A 101 -30.49 -15.63 6.24
N THR A 102 -30.85 -14.47 5.67
CA THR A 102 -31.86 -13.60 6.30
C THR A 102 -32.90 -13.10 5.31
N LYS A 103 -33.82 -13.99 4.95
CA LYS A 103 -35.19 -13.65 4.55
C LYS A 103 -36.15 -14.24 5.58
N LYS A 104 -36.34 -13.56 6.70
CA LYS A 104 -37.56 -13.67 7.52
C LYS A 104 -37.66 -12.55 8.56
N ASP A 105 -38.85 -11.94 8.57
CA ASP A 105 -39.51 -11.21 9.66
C ASP A 105 -39.13 -9.74 9.93
N THR A 106 -39.82 -8.86 9.20
CA THR A 106 -40.88 -7.94 9.68
C THR A 106 -40.69 -7.19 11.02
N GLY A 107 -40.67 -5.84 10.96
CA GLY A 107 -41.45 -5.02 11.90
C GLY A 107 -40.80 -3.74 12.48
N SER A 108 -41.10 -2.60 11.84
CA SER A 108 -41.46 -1.30 12.46
C SER A 108 -40.47 -0.52 13.35
N ALA A 109 -39.95 0.60 12.83
CA ALA A 109 -40.24 1.97 13.31
C ALA A 109 -39.48 3.03 12.48
N THR A 110 -40.22 3.98 11.89
CA THR A 110 -39.76 5.20 11.19
C THR A 110 -39.76 6.41 12.16
N PRO A 111 -39.57 7.68 11.72
CA PRO A 111 -38.31 8.32 11.32
C PRO A 111 -38.11 9.71 11.99
N ASN A 112 -36.87 10.19 12.18
CA ASN A 112 -36.62 11.63 12.46
C ASN A 112 -35.59 12.12 11.42
N SER A 113 -35.91 13.01 10.48
CA SER A 113 -36.38 14.40 10.59
C SER A 113 -35.38 15.30 11.33
N TRP A 114 -34.49 15.92 10.57
CA TRP A 114 -33.97 17.27 10.86
C TRP A 114 -33.55 17.91 9.53
N GLU A 115 -34.28 18.98 9.21
CA GLU A 115 -34.03 19.93 8.14
C GLU A 115 -32.90 20.91 8.51
N ALA A 116 -32.41 21.56 7.44
CA ALA A 116 -31.86 22.90 7.37
C ALA A 116 -30.43 23.17 7.89
N SER A 117 -29.51 23.43 6.95
CA SER A 117 -29.17 24.81 6.56
C SER A 117 -28.15 24.84 5.40
N GLY A 118 -28.43 25.66 4.36
CA GLY A 118 -27.46 26.13 3.35
C GLY A 118 -26.49 27.19 3.93
N PRO A 119 -25.63 27.86 3.13
CA PRO A 119 -25.91 28.54 1.84
C PRO A 119 -25.03 28.04 0.67
N GLU A 120 -25.46 28.08 -0.60
CA GLU A 120 -25.60 29.23 -1.52
C GLU A 120 -24.25 29.83 -1.96
N LEU A 121 -23.85 29.53 -3.21
CA LEU A 121 -22.78 30.17 -3.98
C LEU A 121 -22.98 29.86 -5.48
N GLU A 122 -24.03 30.43 -6.07
CA GLU A 122 -24.11 30.71 -7.50
C GLU A 122 -24.12 32.22 -7.67
N GLU A 123 -22.98 32.82 -8.04
CA GLU A 123 -22.96 34.19 -8.55
C GLU A 123 -21.62 34.44 -9.25
N LEU A 124 -21.58 34.30 -10.59
CA LEU A 124 -20.57 34.93 -11.46
C LEU A 124 -20.96 34.80 -12.94
N ILE A 125 -22.12 35.37 -13.30
CA ILE A 125 -22.36 35.85 -14.65
C ILE A 125 -23.04 37.20 -14.47
N MET A 126 -22.35 38.30 -14.80
CA MET A 126 -22.90 39.54 -15.40
C MET A 126 -21.93 40.73 -15.26
N ALA A 127 -21.28 41.07 -16.38
CA ALA A 127 -20.80 42.41 -16.78
C ALA A 127 -20.33 42.25 -18.25
N SER A 128 -20.61 43.09 -19.25
CA SER A 128 -20.92 44.53 -19.35
C SER A 128 -21.58 44.78 -20.73
N ALA A 129 -22.68 45.55 -20.84
CA ALA A 129 -22.76 46.94 -21.35
C ALA A 129 -22.00 47.21 -22.68
N THR A 130 -22.52 47.81 -23.76
CA THR A 130 -23.43 48.96 -23.93
C THR A 130 -23.80 49.11 -25.44
N PRO A 131 -25.00 49.61 -25.83
CA PRO A 131 -25.30 50.01 -27.22
C PRO A 131 -25.18 51.53 -27.41
N ALA A 132 -24.59 51.99 -28.53
CA ALA A 132 -24.51 53.42 -28.87
C ALA A 132 -24.87 53.71 -30.34
N SER A 133 -25.98 54.44 -30.47
CA SER A 133 -26.22 55.63 -31.30
C SER A 133 -25.94 55.66 -32.82
N ARG A 134 -27.08 55.77 -33.52
CA ARG A 134 -27.37 56.52 -34.77
C ARG A 134 -26.54 57.78 -35.01
N PRO A 135 -26.35 58.14 -36.29
CA PRO A 135 -26.84 59.44 -36.75
C PRO A 135 -27.63 59.40 -38.07
N SER A 136 -28.47 60.43 -38.20
CA SER A 136 -29.41 60.76 -39.26
C SER A 136 -28.82 61.86 -40.15
N ALA A 137 -28.88 61.73 -41.48
CA ALA A 137 -28.93 62.87 -42.42
C ALA A 137 -29.26 62.44 -43.86
N ALA A 138 -30.43 62.91 -44.31
CA ALA A 138 -30.81 63.46 -45.61
C ALA A 138 -30.34 62.83 -46.96
N SER A 139 -31.34 62.51 -47.79
CA SER A 139 -31.32 62.30 -49.25
C SER A 139 -30.82 63.52 -50.04
N PRO A 140 -30.55 63.37 -51.36
CA PRO A 140 -31.63 63.56 -52.32
C PRO A 140 -31.72 62.49 -53.43
N GLU A 141 -32.95 62.39 -53.95
CA GLU A 141 -33.42 61.54 -55.03
C GLU A 141 -32.86 61.96 -56.40
N VAL A 142 -32.50 60.99 -57.24
CA VAL A 142 -32.56 61.12 -58.71
C VAL A 142 -33.07 59.79 -59.28
N HIS A 143 -34.17 59.89 -60.02
CA HIS A 143 -34.98 58.83 -60.61
C HIS A 143 -34.21 57.86 -61.52
N THR A 144 -34.29 56.54 -61.25
CA THR A 144 -34.46 55.48 -62.26
C THR A 144 -35.26 54.30 -61.67
N GLU A 145 -36.59 54.46 -61.60
CA GLU A 145 -37.55 53.65 -60.83
C GLU A 145 -37.65 52.15 -61.22
N THR A 146 -37.01 51.74 -62.33
CA THR A 146 -36.91 50.34 -62.77
C THR A 146 -35.51 49.73 -62.58
N SER A 147 -34.46 50.55 -62.42
CA SER A 147 -33.09 50.08 -62.15
C SER A 147 -32.85 49.85 -60.66
N ASP A 148 -33.43 50.70 -59.79
CA ASP A 148 -33.26 50.59 -58.33
C ASP A 148 -33.91 49.34 -57.74
N LYS A 149 -35.07 48.91 -58.26
CA LYS A 149 -35.73 47.67 -57.83
C LYS A 149 -34.91 46.44 -58.23
N LEU A 150 -34.26 46.47 -59.40
CA LEU A 150 -33.35 45.41 -59.83
C LEU A 150 -32.06 45.40 -58.98
N PHE A 151 -31.50 46.56 -58.65
CA PHE A 151 -30.32 46.66 -57.79
C PHE A 151 -30.61 46.22 -56.35
N ILE A 152 -31.78 46.56 -55.79
CA ILE A 152 -32.19 46.10 -54.46
C ILE A 152 -32.41 44.59 -54.46
N ALA A 153 -33.11 44.04 -55.46
CA ALA A 153 -33.30 42.60 -55.59
C ALA A 153 -31.97 41.84 -55.80
N LEU A 154 -31.06 42.39 -56.61
CA LEU A 154 -29.73 41.81 -56.83
C LEU A 154 -28.86 41.87 -55.55
N ARG A 155 -29.00 42.93 -54.75
CA ARG A 155 -28.29 43.10 -53.48
C ARG A 155 -28.81 42.15 -52.39
N GLU A 156 -30.11 41.92 -52.35
CA GLU A 156 -30.73 40.91 -51.48
C GLU A 156 -30.31 39.49 -51.90
N LEU A 157 -30.32 39.20 -53.20
CA LEU A 157 -29.89 37.90 -53.73
C LEU A 157 -28.40 37.63 -53.45
N THR A 158 -27.55 38.64 -53.64
CA THR A 158 -26.11 38.53 -53.33
C THR A 158 -25.86 38.43 -51.84
N ARG A 159 -26.58 39.17 -50.99
CA ARG A 159 -26.49 39.03 -49.52
C ARG A 159 -26.90 37.63 -49.08
N SER A 160 -28.04 37.13 -49.56
CA SER A 160 -28.51 35.78 -49.23
C SER A 160 -27.54 34.70 -49.69
N ALA A 161 -26.96 34.81 -50.89
CA ALA A 161 -25.96 33.86 -51.38
C ALA A 161 -24.65 33.90 -50.55
N ILE A 162 -24.24 35.10 -50.12
CA ILE A 162 -23.06 35.27 -49.25
C ILE A 162 -23.32 34.70 -47.86
N GLU A 163 -24.47 34.97 -47.24
CA GLU A 163 -24.81 34.42 -45.92
C GLU A 163 -24.94 32.89 -45.95
N GLN A 164 -25.54 32.35 -47.00
CA GLN A 164 -25.68 30.90 -47.18
C GLN A 164 -24.33 30.21 -47.41
N SER A 165 -23.45 30.81 -48.21
CA SER A 165 -22.08 30.29 -48.40
C SER A 165 -21.21 30.42 -47.15
N GLN A 166 -21.35 31.49 -46.37
CA GLN A 166 -20.66 31.64 -45.08
C GLN A 166 -21.10 30.60 -44.05
N GLY A 167 -22.41 30.31 -43.96
CA GLY A 167 -22.93 29.26 -43.10
C GLY A 167 -22.39 27.87 -43.46
N GLU A 168 -22.31 27.55 -44.75
CA GLU A 168 -21.77 26.27 -45.22
C GLU A 168 -20.27 26.12 -44.91
N VAL A 169 -19.49 27.19 -45.09
CA VAL A 169 -18.06 27.20 -44.77
C VAL A 169 -17.83 27.01 -43.26
N LEU A 170 -18.60 27.70 -42.41
CA LEU A 170 -18.49 27.53 -40.95
C LEU A 170 -18.87 26.12 -40.50
N GLN A 171 -19.91 25.52 -41.10
CA GLN A 171 -20.30 24.15 -40.78
C GLN A 171 -19.23 23.14 -41.21
N LYS A 172 -18.61 23.33 -42.38
CA LYS A 172 -17.47 22.51 -42.82
C LYS A 172 -16.26 22.67 -41.91
N LEU A 173 -15.95 23.90 -41.50
CA LEU A 173 -14.85 24.18 -40.58
C LEU A 173 -15.10 23.52 -39.21
N ASN A 174 -16.30 23.64 -38.65
CA ASN A 174 -16.63 23.03 -37.37
C ASN A 174 -16.59 21.50 -37.44
N ARG A 175 -17.11 20.91 -38.53
CA ARG A 175 -17.00 19.46 -38.78
C ARG A 175 -15.54 19.01 -38.86
N HIS A 176 -14.69 19.75 -39.56
CA HIS A 176 -13.27 19.40 -39.67
C HIS A 176 -12.52 19.56 -38.33
N ALA A 177 -12.89 20.55 -37.52
CA ALA A 177 -12.35 20.72 -36.17
C ALA A 177 -12.73 19.55 -35.25
N GLU A 178 -14.00 19.11 -35.27
CA GLU A 178 -14.46 17.91 -34.56
C GLU A 178 -13.77 16.64 -35.10
N GLU A 179 -13.65 16.54 -36.42
CA GLU A 179 -12.74 15.70 -37.22
C GLU A 179 -11.38 15.49 -36.54
N GLY A 180 -10.67 16.61 -36.41
CA GLY A 180 -9.31 16.68 -35.90
C GLY A 180 -9.22 16.36 -34.40
N LEU A 181 -10.15 16.87 -33.59
CA LEU A 181 -10.20 16.61 -32.15
C LEU A 181 -10.41 15.11 -31.86
N ASN A 182 -11.35 14.46 -32.55
CA ASN A 182 -11.61 13.02 -32.39
C ASN A 182 -10.41 12.18 -32.83
N ASN A 183 -9.78 12.54 -33.95
CA ASN A 183 -8.56 11.85 -34.41
C ASN A 183 -7.40 12.02 -33.42
N MET A 184 -7.20 13.24 -32.90
CA MET A 184 -6.15 13.52 -31.91
C MET A 184 -6.42 12.79 -30.60
N GLN A 185 -7.66 12.79 -30.11
CA GLN A 185 -8.05 12.04 -28.92
C GLN A 185 -7.80 10.55 -29.09
N ARG A 186 -8.11 9.96 -30.26
CA ARG A 186 -7.82 8.55 -30.54
C ARG A 186 -6.32 8.25 -30.45
N VAL A 187 -5.48 9.07 -31.11
CA VAL A 187 -4.02 8.88 -31.09
C VAL A 187 -3.47 8.97 -29.67
N ILE A 188 -3.91 9.95 -28.87
CA ILE A 188 -3.46 10.10 -27.48
C ILE A 188 -3.86 8.89 -26.63
N ILE A 189 -5.08 8.36 -26.81
CA ILE A 189 -5.52 7.17 -26.07
C ILE A 189 -4.70 5.94 -26.48
N GLU A 190 -4.49 5.72 -27.78
CA GLU A 190 -3.69 4.59 -28.28
C GLU A 190 -2.24 4.65 -27.76
N GLU A 191 -1.60 5.82 -27.81
CA GLU A 191 -0.24 6.02 -27.31
C GLU A 191 -0.16 5.83 -25.79
N ALA A 192 -1.14 6.35 -25.02
CA ALA A 192 -1.21 6.16 -23.59
C ALA A 192 -1.42 4.68 -23.20
N GLN A 193 -2.24 3.95 -23.95
CA GLN A 193 -2.46 2.51 -23.75
C GLN A 193 -1.21 1.70 -24.05
N GLU A 194 -0.51 2.00 -25.14
CA GLU A 194 0.75 1.34 -25.48
C GLU A 194 1.84 1.62 -24.44
N TYR A 195 1.95 2.87 -23.99
CA TYR A 195 2.86 3.25 -22.91
C TYR A 195 2.57 2.49 -21.62
N LEU A 196 1.30 2.45 -21.20
CA LEU A 196 0.90 1.70 -20.00
C LEU A 196 1.20 0.21 -20.15
N HIS A 197 0.94 -0.38 -21.32
CA HIS A 197 1.22 -1.79 -21.55
C HIS A 197 2.72 -2.10 -21.44
N ARG A 198 3.57 -1.31 -22.11
CA ARG A 198 5.04 -1.44 -22.01
C ARG A 198 5.53 -1.24 -20.58
N ALA A 199 5.04 -0.22 -19.88
CA ALA A 199 5.42 0.03 -18.50
C ALA A 199 5.03 -1.13 -17.56
N THR A 200 3.87 -1.76 -17.76
CA THR A 200 3.47 -2.95 -16.99
C THR A 200 4.30 -4.18 -17.31
N GLU A 201 4.69 -4.36 -18.59
CA GLU A 201 5.53 -5.48 -19.02
C GLU A 201 6.95 -5.34 -18.45
N ASP A 202 7.54 -4.16 -18.53
CA ASP A 202 8.87 -3.87 -17.98
C ASP A 202 8.87 -4.02 -16.45
N ALA A 203 7.85 -3.49 -15.77
CA ALA A 203 7.70 -3.70 -14.33
C ALA A 203 7.55 -5.19 -13.96
N GLY A 204 6.88 -5.98 -14.80
CA GLY A 204 6.76 -7.44 -14.66
C GLY A 204 8.11 -8.14 -14.77
N LYS A 205 8.90 -7.81 -15.81
CA LYS A 205 10.25 -8.37 -16.02
C LYS A 205 11.22 -7.99 -14.90
N ASP A 206 11.16 -6.75 -14.44
CA ASP A 206 11.94 -6.27 -13.30
C ASP A 206 11.59 -7.03 -12.02
N PHE A 207 10.30 -7.23 -11.77
CA PHE A 207 9.83 -8.01 -10.63
C PHE A 207 10.30 -9.47 -10.71
N GLU A 208 10.13 -10.12 -11.85
CA GLU A 208 10.58 -11.50 -12.08
C GLU A 208 12.09 -11.65 -11.84
N THR A 209 12.88 -10.73 -12.38
CA THR A 209 14.34 -10.70 -12.18
C THR A 209 14.71 -10.59 -10.70
N ARG A 210 14.02 -9.72 -9.95
CA ARG A 210 14.25 -9.55 -8.50
C ARG A 210 13.86 -10.82 -7.72
N VAL A 211 12.75 -11.47 -8.08
CA VAL A 211 12.33 -12.72 -7.45
C VAL A 211 13.37 -13.82 -7.69
N LEU A 212 13.84 -13.99 -8.93
CA LEU A 212 14.89 -14.96 -9.25
C LEU A 212 16.19 -14.67 -8.49
N GLN A 213 16.58 -13.41 -8.36
CA GLN A 213 17.75 -13.02 -7.58
C GLN A 213 17.62 -13.36 -6.08
N VAL A 214 16.43 -13.13 -5.49
CA VAL A 214 16.15 -13.49 -4.09
C VAL A 214 16.19 -15.01 -3.90
N VAL A 215 15.59 -15.77 -4.82
CA VAL A 215 15.61 -17.25 -4.78
C VAL A 215 17.04 -17.78 -4.86
N ALA A 216 17.84 -17.29 -5.81
CA ALA A 216 19.24 -17.70 -5.95
C ALA A 216 20.07 -17.38 -4.69
N ARG A 217 19.87 -16.19 -4.10
CA ARG A 217 20.54 -15.81 -2.86
C ARG A 217 20.15 -16.71 -1.69
N ASN A 218 18.87 -17.02 -1.55
CA ASN A 218 18.38 -17.90 -0.48
C ASN A 218 18.90 -19.32 -0.64
N GLN A 219 18.95 -19.83 -1.88
CA GLN A 219 19.54 -21.13 -2.18
C GLN A 219 21.02 -21.17 -1.74
N GLN A 220 21.80 -20.15 -2.10
CA GLN A 220 23.20 -20.07 -1.70
C GLN A 220 23.38 -20.03 -0.17
N ILE A 221 22.52 -19.31 0.56
CA ILE A 221 22.54 -19.27 2.03
C ILE A 221 22.23 -20.65 2.61
N CYS A 222 21.24 -21.36 2.06
CA CYS A 222 20.90 -22.72 2.48
C CYS A 222 22.08 -23.67 2.26
N GLU A 223 22.72 -23.63 1.08
CA GLU A 223 23.90 -24.45 0.77
C GLU A 223 25.05 -24.18 1.73
N GLN A 224 25.37 -22.90 2.00
CA GLN A 224 26.41 -22.53 2.96
C GLN A 224 26.09 -22.99 4.38
N THR A 225 24.83 -22.89 4.78
CA THR A 225 24.39 -23.32 6.12
C THR A 225 24.49 -24.84 6.26
N LEU A 226 24.08 -25.59 5.23
CA LEU A 226 24.23 -27.05 5.19
C LEU A 226 25.70 -27.47 5.26
N GLN A 227 26.58 -26.81 4.48
CA GLN A 227 28.03 -27.09 4.53
C GLN A 227 28.60 -26.85 5.93
N ARG A 228 28.24 -25.76 6.60
CA ARG A 228 28.67 -25.48 7.98
C ARG A 228 28.17 -26.53 8.97
N LEU A 229 26.91 -26.96 8.84
CA LEU A 229 26.34 -28.00 9.69
C LEU A 229 27.05 -29.34 9.50
N VAL A 230 27.38 -29.73 8.26
CA VAL A 230 28.14 -30.94 7.97
C VAL A 230 29.53 -30.90 8.60
N LEU A 231 30.27 -29.80 8.43
CA LEU A 231 31.59 -29.63 9.04
C LEU A 231 31.54 -29.64 10.57
N ALA A 232 30.54 -28.98 11.16
CA ALA A 232 30.34 -28.99 12.61
C ALA A 232 30.02 -30.41 13.12
N ALA A 233 29.16 -31.15 12.42
CA ALA A 233 28.83 -32.53 12.76
C ALA A 233 30.07 -33.44 12.71
N GLN A 234 30.89 -33.32 11.67
CA GLN A 234 32.16 -34.06 11.56
C GLN A 234 33.11 -33.73 12.71
N ALA A 235 33.32 -32.45 13.02
CA ALA A 235 34.15 -32.04 14.15
C ALA A 235 33.64 -32.58 15.49
N THR A 236 32.31 -32.63 15.69
CA THR A 236 31.74 -33.25 16.90
C THR A 236 31.95 -34.76 16.93
N GLN A 237 31.86 -35.44 15.78
CA GLN A 237 32.12 -36.88 15.68
C GLN A 237 33.58 -37.19 16.02
N GLU A 238 34.54 -36.48 15.43
CA GLU A 238 35.97 -36.65 15.73
C GLU A 238 36.28 -36.42 17.22
N ARG A 239 35.63 -35.42 17.84
CA ARG A 239 35.79 -35.14 19.27
C ARG A 239 35.23 -36.28 20.13
N LEU A 240 34.10 -36.88 19.74
CA LEU A 240 33.54 -38.04 20.44
C LEU A 240 34.47 -39.25 20.31
N GLU A 241 34.96 -39.55 19.11
CA GLU A 241 35.91 -40.64 18.87
C GLU A 241 37.21 -40.46 19.67
N ALA A 242 37.77 -39.24 19.70
CA ALA A 242 38.94 -38.91 20.50
C ALA A 242 38.68 -39.11 22.00
N SER A 243 37.52 -38.69 22.50
CA SER A 243 37.14 -38.89 23.90
C SER A 243 36.99 -40.37 24.26
N LEU A 244 36.39 -41.18 23.38
CA LEU A 244 36.24 -42.62 23.56
C LEU A 244 37.62 -43.31 23.61
N ALA A 245 38.53 -42.94 22.71
CA ALA A 245 39.90 -43.45 22.73
C ALA A 245 40.63 -43.09 24.04
N GLU A 246 40.42 -41.87 24.56
CA GLU A 246 40.99 -41.45 25.84
C GLU A 246 40.41 -42.27 27.01
N TYR A 247 39.09 -42.47 27.06
CA TYR A 247 38.44 -43.30 28.08
C TYR A 247 38.94 -44.75 28.06
N GLN A 248 39.08 -45.35 26.87
CA GLN A 248 39.63 -46.69 26.72
C GLN A 248 41.07 -46.78 27.25
N LYS A 249 41.91 -45.77 26.96
CA LYS A 249 43.27 -45.69 27.48
C LYS A 249 43.30 -45.54 29.01
N ARG A 250 42.43 -44.71 29.59
CA ARG A 250 42.29 -44.56 31.05
C ARG A 250 41.83 -45.85 31.71
N LEU A 251 40.88 -46.57 31.11
CA LEU A 251 40.41 -47.86 31.61
C LEU A 251 41.52 -48.92 31.56
N ALA A 252 42.29 -49.00 30.47
CA ALA A 252 43.39 -49.94 30.34
C ALA A 252 44.51 -49.70 31.37
N THR A 253 44.86 -48.42 31.60
CA THR A 253 45.86 -48.04 32.60
C THR A 253 45.38 -48.28 34.03
N SER A 254 44.10 -48.00 34.33
CA SER A 254 43.47 -48.35 35.61
C SER A 254 43.44 -49.87 35.86
N ALA A 255 43.05 -50.66 34.85
CA ALA A 255 43.08 -52.12 34.95
C ALA A 255 44.51 -52.67 35.18
N GLN A 256 45.52 -52.10 34.52
CA GLN A 256 46.91 -52.50 34.68
C GLN A 256 47.46 -52.14 36.07
N THR A 257 47.11 -50.98 36.61
CA THR A 257 47.52 -50.56 37.96
C THR A 257 46.88 -51.45 39.02
N ALA A 258 45.56 -51.70 38.94
CA ALA A 258 44.87 -52.63 39.84
C ALA A 258 45.47 -54.04 39.80
N ARG A 259 45.81 -54.56 38.61
CA ARG A 259 46.50 -55.85 38.47
C ARG A 259 47.86 -55.88 39.17
N ARG A 260 48.65 -54.79 39.08
CA ARG A 260 49.95 -54.69 39.76
C ARG A 260 49.80 -54.63 41.27
N GLU A 261 48.80 -53.92 41.78
CA GLU A 261 48.50 -53.85 43.21
C GLU A 261 48.10 -55.23 43.75
N LEU A 262 47.19 -55.93 43.06
CA LEU A 262 46.83 -57.30 43.42
C LEU A 262 48.06 -58.23 43.42
N ALA A 263 48.89 -58.17 42.38
CA ALA A 263 50.12 -58.97 42.32
C ALA A 263 51.09 -58.68 43.47
N ARG A 264 51.22 -57.41 43.89
CA ARG A 264 52.02 -57.03 45.07
C ARG A 264 51.44 -57.61 46.35
N THR A 265 50.14 -57.44 46.58
CA THR A 265 49.49 -57.98 47.79
C THR A 265 49.61 -59.50 47.90
N LEU A 266 49.52 -60.22 46.76
CA LEU A 266 49.74 -61.67 46.73
C LEU A 266 51.19 -62.05 47.06
N ALA A 267 52.17 -61.29 46.57
CA ALA A 267 53.59 -61.52 46.89
C ALA A 267 53.86 -61.29 48.39
N ASP A 268 53.34 -60.20 48.96
CA ASP A 268 53.49 -59.88 50.39
C ASP A 268 52.89 -60.98 51.26
N LEU A 269 51.67 -61.46 50.93
CA LEU A 269 51.02 -62.58 51.64
C LEU A 269 51.83 -63.88 51.53
N SER A 270 52.37 -64.20 50.35
CA SER A 270 53.19 -65.39 50.16
C SER A 270 54.49 -65.35 50.99
N GLY A 271 55.08 -64.17 51.18
CA GLY A 271 56.24 -63.98 52.06
C GLY A 271 55.90 -64.24 53.52
N THR A 272 54.79 -63.68 54.02
CA THR A 272 54.37 -63.86 55.42
C THR A 272 54.07 -65.31 55.82
N ILE A 273 53.57 -66.13 54.88
CA ILE A 273 53.29 -67.56 55.14
C ILE A 273 54.59 -68.38 55.20
N GLY A 274 55.66 -67.95 54.54
CA GLY A 274 56.95 -68.66 54.53
C GLY A 274 57.80 -68.46 55.79
N GLU A 275 57.51 -67.44 56.61
CA GLU A 275 58.25 -67.12 57.84
C GLU A 275 57.60 -67.64 59.13
N ALA A 276 56.36 -68.15 59.06
CA ALA A 276 55.61 -68.69 60.19
C ALA A 276 55.73 -70.22 60.29
#